data_AF-A0A367JP57-F1
#
_entry.id   AF-A0A367JP57-F1
#
_cell.length_a   1.000
_cell.length_b   1.000
_cell.length_c   1.000
_cell.angle_alpha   90.00
_cell.angle_beta   90.00
_cell.angle_gamma   90.00
#
_symmetry.space_group_name_H-M   'P 1'
#
loop_
_entity.id
_entity.type
_entity.pdbx_description
1 polymer ?
#
loop_
_entity_poly.entity_id
_entity_poly.type
_entity_poly.pdbx_seq_one_letter_code
_entity_poly.pdbx_strand_id
1 'polypeptide(L)'
;MCSNLCLEPNFIISAHVIFASQGAVRRYPYPKEVWSPAGGWWSRPHNWKSNTIVAAIGMTAALAVVWKISAEKEVRYQEPKRWIPSMMWAKQYRDRE
;
A
#
# COMPACT_ATOMS: atom_id res chain seq x y z
N MET A 1 -31.75 39.18 0.07
CA MET A 1 -31.05 40.39 -0.41
C MET A 1 -29.62 40.31 0.08
N CYS A 2 -28.66 40.31 -0.86
CA CYS A 2 -27.20 40.49 -0.78
C CYS A 2 -26.49 40.31 0.59
N SER A 3 -25.35 39.64 0.69
CA SER A 3 -24.16 40.00 -0.09
C SER A 3 -23.00 38.99 0.07
N ASN A 4 -22.38 38.64 -1.07
CA ASN A 4 -20.94 38.43 -1.32
C ASN A 4 -20.22 37.31 -0.52
N LEU A 5 -19.83 36.17 -1.11
CA LEU A 5 -18.81 35.99 -2.15
C LEU A 5 -17.53 36.80 -1.88
N CYS A 6 -16.72 36.32 -0.93
CA CYS A 6 -15.28 36.60 -0.91
C CYS A 6 -14.52 35.31 -1.19
N LEU A 7 -13.98 35.23 -2.41
CA LEU A 7 -12.84 34.39 -2.75
C LEU A 7 -11.68 34.73 -1.81
N GLU A 8 -11.18 33.74 -1.07
CA GLU A 8 -9.84 33.78 -0.49
C GLU A 8 -8.94 32.79 -1.24
N PRO A 9 -7.87 33.25 -1.90
CA PRO A 9 -7.01 32.45 -2.77
C PRO A 9 -5.88 31.81 -1.96
N ASN A 10 -6.14 30.69 -1.29
CA ASN A 10 -5.08 29.85 -0.72
C ASN A 10 -5.36 28.36 -0.97
N PHE A 11 -5.52 28.04 -2.25
CA PHE A 11 -5.68 26.69 -2.77
C PHE A 11 -4.30 26.08 -3.07
N ILE A 12 -3.53 25.63 -2.06
CA ILE A 12 -2.48 24.61 -2.23
C ILE A 12 -2.40 23.74 -0.95
N ILE A 13 -2.95 22.53 -1.08
CA ILE A 13 -2.64 21.30 -0.33
C ILE A 13 -2.99 21.32 1.18
N SER A 14 -4.28 21.35 1.49
CA SER A 14 -4.78 20.55 2.62
C SER A 14 -5.33 19.25 2.06
N ALA A 15 -4.42 18.31 1.81
CA ALA A 15 -4.81 16.91 1.71
C ALA A 15 -5.29 16.48 3.10
N HIS A 16 -6.53 16.85 3.43
CA HIS A 16 -7.34 16.09 4.37
C HIS A 16 -7.35 14.67 3.82
N VAL A 17 -6.43 13.86 4.33
CA VAL A 17 -6.49 12.42 4.25
C VAL A 17 -7.83 12.07 4.88
N ILE A 18 -8.84 11.89 4.04
CA ILE A 18 -10.11 11.28 4.44
C ILE A 18 -9.77 9.84 4.78
N PHE A 19 -9.33 9.69 6.02
CA PHE A 19 -9.12 8.42 6.67
C PHE A 19 -10.49 7.77 6.76
N ALA A 20 -10.72 6.74 5.93
CA ALA A 20 -11.95 5.97 5.92
C ALA A 20 -12.30 5.58 7.37
N SER A 21 -13.32 6.23 7.92
CA SER A 21 -13.94 5.83 9.16
C SER A 21 -14.66 4.51 8.89
N GLN A 22 -14.22 3.44 9.53
CA GLN A 22 -14.99 2.20 9.55
C GLN A 22 -16.32 2.48 10.26
N GLY A 23 -17.40 2.54 9.48
CA GLY A 23 -18.80 2.53 9.91
C GLY A 23 -19.21 3.65 10.86
N ALA A 24 -19.90 4.66 10.34
CA ALA A 24 -20.59 5.70 11.12
C ALA A 24 -21.87 5.16 11.81
N VAL A 25 -21.76 4.07 12.55
CA VAL A 25 -22.85 3.49 13.36
C VAL A 25 -22.61 3.86 14.82
N ARG A 26 -23.69 4.18 15.55
CA ARG A 26 -23.63 4.49 16.99
C ARG A 26 -22.92 3.34 17.72
N ARG A 27 -21.97 3.68 18.59
CA ARG A 27 -21.25 2.70 19.41
C ARG A 27 -22.19 2.19 20.50
N TYR A 28 -22.24 0.87 20.67
CA TYR A 28 -22.95 0.19 21.74
C TYR A 28 -21.96 -0.34 22.78
N PRO A 29 -22.38 -0.58 24.03
CA PRO A 29 -21.51 -1.22 25.02
C PRO A 29 -21.08 -2.60 24.52
N TYR A 30 -19.78 -2.88 24.61
CA TYR A 30 -19.18 -4.14 24.21
C TYR A 30 -18.11 -4.56 25.23
N PRO A 31 -17.92 -5.87 25.47
CA PRO A 31 -16.91 -6.37 26.38
C PRO A 31 -15.51 -6.04 25.88
N LYS A 32 -14.66 -5.45 26.73
CA LYS A 32 -13.28 -5.04 26.38
C LYS A 32 -12.24 -6.16 26.56
N GLU A 33 -12.59 -7.19 27.31
CA GLU A 33 -11.73 -8.32 27.68
C GLU A 33 -11.58 -9.36 26.55
N VAL A 34 -12.45 -9.30 25.55
CA VAL A 34 -12.41 -10.24 24.42
C VAL A 34 -11.37 -9.78 23.40
N TRP A 35 -10.35 -10.60 23.19
CA TRP A 35 -9.32 -10.38 22.17
C TRP A 35 -9.61 -11.20 20.90
N SER A 36 -9.46 -10.56 19.74
CA SER A 36 -9.57 -11.19 18.42
C SER A 36 -8.38 -10.77 17.56
N PRO A 37 -7.75 -11.69 16.81
CA PRO A 37 -6.59 -11.38 15.98
C PRO A 37 -6.89 -10.40 14.84
N ALA A 38 -8.13 -10.38 14.34
CA ALA A 38 -8.56 -9.50 13.26
C ALA A 38 -8.98 -8.09 13.74
N GLY A 39 -8.97 -7.85 15.05
CA GLY A 39 -9.54 -6.67 15.68
C GLY A 39 -10.92 -6.93 16.31
N GLY A 40 -11.35 -6.01 17.17
CA GLY A 40 -12.65 -6.05 17.86
C GLY A 40 -13.60 -4.95 17.37
N TRP A 41 -14.59 -4.64 18.20
CA TRP A 41 -15.60 -3.62 17.91
C TRP A 41 -15.01 -2.22 17.78
N TRP A 42 -15.25 -1.58 16.62
CA TRP A 42 -14.78 -0.22 16.27
C TRP A 42 -13.29 0.02 16.50
N SER A 43 -12.46 -0.93 16.05
CA SER A 43 -11.01 -0.91 16.23
C SER A 43 -10.35 0.25 15.48
N ARG A 44 -9.84 1.23 16.21
CA ARG A 44 -8.98 2.30 15.66
C ARG A 44 -7.73 2.49 16.54
N PRO A 45 -6.72 1.63 16.41
CA PRO A 45 -5.50 1.78 17.20
C PRO A 45 -4.83 3.11 16.87
N HIS A 46 -4.30 3.81 17.89
CA HIS A 46 -3.65 5.11 17.71
C HIS A 46 -2.46 5.02 16.72
N ASN A 47 -1.73 3.90 16.75
CA ASN A 47 -0.51 3.68 15.96
C ASN A 47 -0.76 2.89 14.66
N TRP A 48 -1.97 2.93 14.11
CA TRP A 48 -2.29 2.17 12.89
C TRP A 48 -1.33 2.49 11.72
N LYS A 49 -0.89 3.76 11.59
CA LYS A 49 0.07 4.22 10.57
C LYS A 49 1.38 3.42 10.63
N SER A 50 2.04 3.47 11.78
CA SER A 50 3.34 2.83 11.99
C SER A 50 3.24 1.32 11.81
N ASN A 51 2.18 0.69 12.32
CA ASN A 51 1.97 -0.75 12.17
C ASN A 51 1.82 -1.17 10.69
N THR A 52 1.08 -0.39 9.89
CA THR A 52 0.97 -0.65 8.44
C THR A 52 2.28 -0.43 7.68
N ILE A 53 3.09 0.54 8.11
CA ILE A 53 4.40 0.80 7.49
C ILE A 53 5.34 -0.38 7.75
N VAL A 54 5.41 -0.88 8.98
CA VAL A 54 6.24 -2.05 9.32
C VAL A 54 5.82 -3.28 8.53
N ALA A 55 4.50 -3.53 8.43
CA ALA A 55 3.98 -4.64 7.63
C ALA A 55 4.31 -4.50 6.13
N ALA A 56 4.17 -3.29 5.57
CA ALA A 56 4.49 -3.02 4.18
C ALA A 56 5.99 -3.20 3.89
N ILE A 57 6.87 -2.75 4.78
CA ILE A 57 8.32 -2.95 4.67
C ILE A 57 8.66 -4.44 4.68
N GLY A 58 8.09 -5.20 5.62
CA GLY A 58 8.29 -6.65 5.69
C GLY A 58 7.83 -7.37 4.41
N MET A 59 6.66 -7.01 3.90
CA MET A 59 6.13 -7.57 2.65
C MET A 59 7.02 -7.24 1.45
N THR A 60 7.47 -5.99 1.35
CA THR A 60 8.30 -5.53 0.23
C THR A 60 9.67 -6.21 0.24
N ALA A 61 10.28 -6.38 1.42
CA ALA A 61 11.54 -7.09 1.57
C ALA A 61 11.41 -8.56 1.14
N ALA A 62 10.35 -9.25 1.57
CA ALA A 62 10.09 -10.63 1.18
C ALA A 62 9.89 -10.76 -0.34
N LEU A 63 9.08 -9.88 -0.94
CA LEU A 63 8.85 -9.85 -2.39
C LEU A 63 10.14 -9.57 -3.17
N ALA A 64 10.98 -8.66 -2.69
CA ALA A 64 12.25 -8.34 -3.35
C ALA A 64 13.19 -9.56 -3.37
N VAL A 65 13.29 -10.30 -2.26
CA VAL A 65 14.11 -11.53 -2.19
C VAL A 65 13.58 -12.59 -3.16
N VAL A 66 12.27 -12.85 -3.13
CA VAL A 66 11.64 -13.82 -4.03
C VAL A 66 11.83 -13.41 -5.49
N TRP A 67 11.68 -12.13 -5.81
CA TRP A 67 11.88 -11.60 -7.14
C TRP A 67 13.32 -11.77 -7.63
N LYS A 68 14.32 -11.48 -6.78
CA LYS A 68 15.75 -11.69 -7.08
C LYS A 68 16.03 -13.15 -7.43
N ILE A 69 15.57 -14.09 -6.60
CA ILE A 69 15.75 -15.52 -6.85
C ILE A 69 15.02 -15.95 -8.13
N SER A 70 13.80 -15.46 -8.34
CA SER A 70 13.02 -15.75 -9.55
C SER A 70 13.73 -15.27 -10.81
N ALA A 71 14.31 -14.07 -10.79
CA ALA A 71 15.01 -13.48 -11.93
C ALA A 71 16.32 -14.22 -12.26
N GLU A 72 17.01 -14.75 -11.25
CA GLU A 72 18.26 -15.52 -11.43
C GLU A 72 18.00 -16.95 -11.94
N LYS A 73 16.89 -17.56 -11.56
CA LYS A 73 16.49 -18.91 -11.99
C LYS A 73 15.76 -18.94 -13.33
N GLU A 74 15.33 -17.78 -13.83
CA GLU A 74 14.62 -17.71 -15.10
C GLU A 74 15.57 -17.98 -16.29
N VAL A 75 15.35 -19.09 -16.99
CA VAL A 75 16.09 -19.47 -18.20
C VAL A 75 15.10 -19.62 -19.37
N ARG A 76 15.32 -18.87 -20.46
CA ARG A 76 14.60 -18.98 -21.73
C ARG A 76 15.48 -19.63 -22.79
N TYR A 77 15.06 -20.76 -23.33
CA TYR A 77 15.78 -21.45 -24.40
C TYR A 77 15.59 -20.82 -25.78
N GLN A 78 14.54 -20.00 -25.93
CA GLN A 78 14.25 -19.25 -27.15
C GLN A 78 14.16 -17.77 -26.82
N GLU A 79 14.81 -16.95 -27.63
CA GLU A 79 14.76 -15.51 -27.49
C GLU A 79 13.45 -14.93 -28.04
N PRO A 80 12.90 -13.90 -27.40
CA PRO A 80 11.63 -13.32 -27.77
C PRO A 80 11.77 -12.51 -29.05
N LYS A 81 10.85 -12.73 -29.99
CA LYS A 81 10.77 -11.99 -31.26
C LYS A 81 10.38 -10.51 -31.10
N ARG A 82 9.88 -10.13 -29.93
CA ARG A 82 9.42 -8.77 -29.59
C ARG A 82 9.91 -8.38 -28.20
N TRP A 83 10.02 -7.08 -27.95
CA TRP A 83 10.33 -6.54 -26.62
C TRP A 83 9.27 -6.95 -25.58
N ILE A 84 9.73 -7.44 -24.43
CA ILE A 84 8.90 -7.84 -23.28
C ILE A 84 9.54 -7.23 -22.03
N PRO A 85 8.77 -6.65 -21.09
CA PRO A 85 9.33 -5.95 -19.92
C PRO A 85 10.22 -6.83 -19.05
N SER A 86 10.00 -8.15 -19.02
CA SER A 86 10.84 -9.07 -18.27
C SER A 86 12.28 -9.19 -18.77
N MET A 87 12.58 -8.65 -19.95
CA MET A 87 13.95 -8.54 -20.45
C MET A 87 14.81 -7.61 -19.59
N MET A 88 14.22 -6.63 -18.88
CA MET A 88 14.97 -5.66 -18.06
C MET A 88 15.66 -6.28 -16.83
N TRP A 89 15.19 -7.43 -16.37
CA TRP A 89 15.67 -8.05 -15.12
C TRP A 89 16.07 -9.52 -15.27
N ALA A 90 15.75 -10.17 -16.38
CA ALA A 90 16.14 -11.56 -16.59
C ALA A 90 17.66 -11.68 -16.83
N LYS A 91 18.27 -12.66 -16.15
CA LYS A 91 19.72 -12.91 -16.17
C LYS A 91 20.30 -12.97 -17.59
N GLN A 92 19.58 -13.62 -18.51
CA GLN A 92 20.04 -13.88 -19.87
C GLN A 92 20.23 -12.63 -20.75
N TYR A 93 19.62 -11.50 -20.41
CA TYR A 93 19.83 -10.24 -21.14
C TYR A 93 20.90 -9.38 -20.47
N ARG A 94 20.96 -9.40 -19.14
CA ARG A 94 21.98 -8.68 -18.38
C ARG A 94 23.39 -9.23 -18.61
N ASP A 95 23.53 -10.54 -18.77
CA ASP A 95 24.85 -11.18 -18.97
C ASP A 95 25.31 -11.14 -20.44
N ARG A 96 24.47 -10.67 -21.39
CA ARG A 96 24.84 -10.50 -22.82
C ARG A 96 25.36 -9.09 -23.14
N GLU A 97 25.16 -8.13 -22.23
CA GLU A 97 25.73 -6.77 -22.29
C GLU A 97 27.18 -6.77 -21.81
#